data_AF-A0A8S2B127-F1
#
_entry.id   AF-A0A8S2B127-F1
#
_cell.length_a   1.000
_cell.length_b   1.000
_cell.length_c   1.000
_cell.angle_alpha   90.00
_cell.angle_beta   90.00
_cell.angle_gamma   90.00
#
_symmetry.space_group_name_H-M   'P 1'
#
loop_
_entity.id
_entity.type
_entity.pdbx_description
1 polymer ?
#
loop_
_entity_poly.entity_id
_entity_poly.type
_entity_poly.pdbx_seq_one_letter_code
_entity_poly.pdbx_strand_id
1 'polypeptide(L)'
;MAAVGYNRKPRTPDVTVDETWFSDPELCESSKMWYVLSKTLAEDAAWKLAKEKGLDIVTINPAMVIGPLLQPTLNTSAAAIL
;
A
#
# COMPACT_ATOMS: atom_id res chain seq x y z
N MET A 1 0.48 -0.15 4.22
CA MET A 1 -0.34 -1.16 3.55
C MET A 1 -1.26 -0.51 2.52
N ALA A 2 -0.76 0.42 1.71
CA ALA A 2 -1.60 1.15 0.75
C ALA A 2 -2.20 0.22 -0.32
N ALA A 3 -1.40 -0.69 -0.91
CA ALA A 3 -1.88 -1.59 -1.96
C ALA A 3 -2.72 -2.79 -1.48
N VAL A 4 -2.80 -3.03 -0.16
CA VAL A 4 -3.40 -4.25 0.43
C VAL A 4 -4.67 -3.94 1.23
N GLY A 5 -4.69 -2.83 1.96
CA GLY A 5 -5.68 -2.63 3.02
C GLY A 5 -7.05 -2.08 2.58
N TYR A 6 -7.20 -1.50 1.40
CA TYR A 6 -8.33 -0.61 1.09
C TYR A 6 -9.26 -1.21 0.07
N ASN A 7 -10.16 -2.10 0.51
CA ASN A 7 -11.17 -2.71 -0.35
C ASN A 7 -12.54 -2.72 0.34
N ARG A 8 -13.52 -3.34 -0.33
CA ARG A 8 -14.92 -3.39 0.09
C ARG A 8 -15.20 -4.46 1.15
N LYS A 9 -14.20 -5.22 1.60
CA LYS A 9 -14.37 -6.25 2.64
C LYS A 9 -14.55 -5.56 4.01
N PRO A 10 -15.56 -5.92 4.81
CA PRO A 10 -15.74 -5.37 6.16
C PRO A 10 -14.55 -5.67 7.07
N ARG A 11 -14.13 -4.69 7.88
CA ARG A 11 -13.12 -4.86 8.93
C ARG A 11 -13.80 -5.09 10.27
N THR A 12 -14.27 -6.32 10.50
CA THR A 12 -14.78 -6.74 11.81
C THR A 12 -13.64 -7.24 12.71
N PRO A 13 -13.85 -7.40 14.03
CA PRO A 13 -12.80 -7.91 14.93
C PRO A 13 -12.23 -9.27 14.53
N ASP A 14 -13.01 -10.11 13.85
CA ASP A 14 -12.60 -11.45 13.40
C ASP A 14 -11.85 -11.44 12.06
N VAL A 15 -11.67 -10.26 11.44
CA VAL A 15 -11.03 -10.13 10.13
C VAL A 15 -9.55 -9.78 10.28
N THR A 16 -8.70 -10.67 9.78
CA THR A 16 -7.27 -10.43 9.63
C THR A 16 -6.97 -9.96 8.20
N VAL A 17 -6.22 -8.87 8.08
CA VAL A 17 -5.70 -8.40 6.79
C VAL A 17 -4.35 -9.07 6.55
N ASP A 18 -4.22 -9.76 5.43
CA ASP A 18 -3.02 -10.48 4.99
C ASP A 18 -2.70 -10.20 3.51
N GLU A 19 -1.70 -10.86 2.95
CA GLU A 19 -1.23 -10.69 1.56
C GLU A 19 -2.24 -11.18 0.51
N THR A 20 -3.33 -11.84 0.90
CA THR A 20 -4.44 -12.18 -0.02
C THR A 20 -5.39 -11.00 -0.23
N TRP A 21 -5.22 -9.92 0.54
CA TRP A 21 -5.97 -8.69 0.37
C TRP A 21 -5.30 -7.77 -0.64
N PHE A 22 -6.11 -7.24 -1.54
CA PHE A 22 -5.69 -6.18 -2.46
C PHE A 22 -6.63 -5.01 -2.30
N SER A 23 -6.07 -3.81 -2.35
CA SER A 23 -6.83 -2.57 -2.40
C SER A 23 -7.58 -2.47 -3.73
N ASP A 24 -8.75 -1.87 -3.67
CA ASP A 24 -9.68 -1.73 -4.79
C ASP A 24 -9.46 -0.35 -5.45
N PRO A 25 -8.94 -0.29 -6.69
CA PRO A 25 -8.65 0.97 -7.36
C PRO A 25 -9.88 1.88 -7.50
N GLU A 26 -11.05 1.31 -7.82
CA GLU A 26 -12.28 2.09 -8.03
C GLU A 26 -12.75 2.72 -6.72
N LEU A 27 -12.68 1.96 -5.62
CA LEU A 27 -12.98 2.49 -4.29
C LEU A 27 -12.01 3.62 -3.91
N CYS A 28 -10.72 3.44 -4.21
CA CYS A 28 -9.70 4.44 -3.92
C CYS A 28 -9.91 5.73 -4.73
N GLU A 29 -10.24 5.60 -6.01
CA GLU A 29 -10.53 6.73 -6.90
C GLU A 29 -11.79 7.50 -6.49
N SER A 30 -12.91 6.79 -6.32
CA SER A 30 -14.18 7.41 -5.90
C SER A 30 -14.09 8.10 -4.54
N SER A 31 -13.26 7.58 -3.63
CA SER A 31 -12.99 8.17 -2.32
C SER A 31 -11.85 9.20 -2.32
N LYS A 32 -11.29 9.54 -3.50
CA LYS A 32 -10.15 10.48 -3.67
C LYS A 32 -8.91 10.11 -2.85
N MET A 33 -8.70 8.83 -2.57
CA MET A 33 -7.53 8.30 -1.87
C MET A 33 -6.33 8.16 -2.83
N TRP A 34 -5.90 9.27 -3.43
CA TRP A 34 -4.94 9.28 -4.53
C TRP A 34 -3.60 8.59 -4.22
N TYR A 35 -3.09 8.75 -3.00
CA TYR A 35 -1.87 8.05 -2.57
C TYR A 35 -2.07 6.54 -2.58
N VAL A 36 -3.18 6.07 -2.01
CA VAL A 36 -3.54 4.64 -1.98
C VAL A 36 -3.71 4.11 -3.39
N LEU A 37 -4.49 4.81 -4.23
CA LEU A 37 -4.69 4.46 -5.64
C LEU A 37 -3.35 4.32 -6.38
N SER A 38 -2.45 5.31 -6.22
CA SER A 38 -1.16 5.30 -6.90
C SER A 38 -0.31 4.09 -6.51
N LYS A 39 -0.31 3.70 -5.23
CA LYS A 39 0.44 2.54 -4.73
C LYS A 39 -0.16 1.23 -5.22
N THR A 40 -1.48 1.12 -5.24
CA THR A 40 -2.19 -0.06 -5.78
C THR A 40 -1.88 -0.26 -7.27
N LEU A 41 -2.02 0.78 -8.09
CA LEU A 41 -1.78 0.70 -9.53
C LEU A 41 -0.31 0.43 -9.85
N ALA A 42 0.62 1.03 -9.10
CA ALA A 42 2.05 0.80 -9.29
C ALA A 42 2.45 -0.66 -8.99
N GLU A 43 1.90 -1.26 -7.94
CA GLU A 43 2.17 -2.66 -7.59
C GLU A 43 1.59 -3.63 -8.63
N ASP A 44 0.36 -3.43 -9.08
CA ASP A 44 -0.27 -4.21 -10.15
C ASP A 44 0.55 -4.12 -11.46
N ALA A 45 1.01 -2.93 -11.83
CA ALA A 45 1.86 -2.73 -12.99
C ALA A 45 3.22 -3.45 -12.85
N ALA A 46 3.83 -3.42 -11.66
CA ALA A 46 5.09 -4.12 -11.40
C ALA A 46 4.94 -5.64 -11.53
N TRP A 47 3.86 -6.23 -11.00
CA TRP A 47 3.58 -7.67 -11.13
C TRP A 47 3.30 -8.09 -12.57
N LYS A 48 2.53 -7.29 -13.33
CA LYS A 48 2.29 -7.54 -14.76
C LYS A 48 3.60 -7.53 -15.55
N LEU A 49 4.43 -6.52 -15.35
CA LEU A 49 5.73 -6.41 -16.01
C LEU A 49 6.65 -7.57 -15.63
N ALA A 50 6.71 -7.94 -14.34
CA ALA A 50 7.54 -9.05 -13.88
C ALA A 50 7.14 -10.36 -14.55
N LYS A 51 5.83 -10.64 -14.66
CA LYS A 51 5.30 -11.82 -15.36
C LYS A 51 5.67 -11.80 -16.85
N GLU A 52 5.51 -10.66 -17.52
CA GLU A 52 5.84 -10.50 -18.95
C GLU A 52 7.33 -10.66 -19.24
N LYS A 53 8.18 -10.22 -18.32
CA LYS A 53 9.64 -10.23 -18.47
C LYS A 53 10.33 -11.43 -17.83
N GLY A 54 9.57 -12.29 -17.14
CA GLY A 54 10.13 -13.43 -16.39
C GLY A 54 11.04 -12.99 -15.24
N LEU A 55 10.73 -11.87 -14.59
CA LEU A 55 11.48 -11.38 -13.43
C LEU A 55 10.95 -12.03 -12.16
N ASP A 56 11.87 -12.42 -11.28
CA ASP A 56 11.56 -12.80 -9.91
C ASP A 56 11.57 -11.55 -9.03
N ILE A 57 10.43 -11.21 -8.44
CA ILE A 57 10.26 -10.02 -7.61
C ILE A 57 9.56 -10.36 -6.30
N VAL A 58 9.85 -9.56 -5.28
CA VAL A 58 9.13 -9.56 -4.00
C VAL A 58 8.74 -8.12 -3.66
N THR A 59 7.62 -7.96 -2.97
CA THR A 59 7.13 -6.66 -2.48
C THR A 59 7.09 -6.66 -0.96
N ILE A 60 7.31 -5.49 -0.37
CA ILE A 60 7.15 -5.25 1.06
C ILE A 60 6.14 -4.12 1.20
N ASN A 61 5.09 -4.33 2.00
CA ASN A 61 3.92 -3.44 2.08
C ASN A 61 3.81 -2.74 3.46
N PRO A 62 4.76 -1.87 3.84
CA PRO A 62 4.79 -1.25 5.16
C PRO A 62 3.60 -0.31 5.40
N ALA A 63 3.20 -0.15 6.66
CA ALA A 63 2.21 0.83 7.11
C ALA A 63 2.87 2.19 7.41
N MET A 64 2.53 2.82 8.54
CA MET A 64 3.29 4.00 9.00
C MET A 64 4.68 3.54 9.46
N VAL A 65 5.73 4.17 8.92
CA VAL A 65 7.11 3.86 9.27
C VAL A 65 7.64 4.94 10.21
N ILE A 66 8.04 4.52 11.40
CA ILE A 66 8.60 5.40 12.45
C ILE A 66 10.00 4.92 12.85
N GLY A 67 10.77 5.82 13.46
CA GLY A 67 12.12 5.53 13.95
C GLY A 67 13.09 6.70 13.74
N PRO A 68 14.38 6.50 14.01
CA PRO A 68 15.42 7.49 13.77
C PRO A 68 15.44 7.95 12.30
N LEU A 69 15.53 9.27 12.09
CA LEU A 69 15.63 9.85 10.77
C LEU A 69 17.10 10.01 10.37
N LEU A 70 17.44 9.57 9.18
CA LEU A 70 18.77 9.80 8.60
C LEU A 70 18.84 11.13 7.83
N GLN A 71 17.68 11.65 7.43
CA GLN A 71 17.53 12.92 6.74
C GLN A 71 17.13 14.06 7.72
N PRO A 72 17.45 15.33 7.41
CA PRO A 72 17.17 16.45 8.31
C PRO A 72 15.71 16.94 8.26
N THR A 73 14.83 16.27 7.50
CA THR A 73 13.43 16.64 7.32
C THR A 73 12.48 15.52 7.72
N LEU A 74 11.33 15.89 8.28
CA LEU A 74 10.28 14.92 8.60
C LEU A 74 9.71 14.32 7.31
N ASN A 75 9.58 13.00 7.28
CA ASN A 75 8.74 12.33 6.29
C ASN A 75 7.29 12.31 6.77
N THR A 76 6.35 11.99 5.87
CA THR A 76 4.91 11.98 6.17
C THR A 76 4.55 11.09 7.37
N SER A 77 5.21 9.93 7.54
CA SER A 77 4.89 9.01 8.63
C SER A 77 5.41 9.49 9.99
N ALA A 78 6.64 10.00 10.05
CA ALA A 78 7.21 10.55 11.28
C ALA A 78 6.50 11.82 11.72
N ALA A 79 6.11 12.69 10.77
CA ALA A 79 5.35 13.92 11.05
C ALA A 79 3.94 13.67 11.62
N ALA A 80 3.39 12.47 11.48
CA ALA A 80 2.05 12.16 12.00
C ALA A 80 2.04 11.93 13.52
N ILE A 81 3.21 11.74 14.15
CA ILE A 81 3.35 11.32 15.55
C ILE A 81 4.22 12.30 16.36
N LEU A 82 5.00 13.16 15.70
CA LEU A 82 5.86 14.20 16.29
C LEU A 82 5.20 15.57 16.14
#